data_AF-A0A562BZK4-F1
#
_entry.id   AF-A0A562BZK4-F1
#
_cell.length_a   1.000
_cell.length_b   1.000
_cell.length_c   1.000
_cell.angle_alpha   90.00
_cell.angle_beta   90.00
_cell.angle_gamma   90.00
#
_symmetry.space_group_name_H-M   'P 1'
#
loop_
_entity.id
_entity.type
_entity.pdbx_description
1 polymer ?
#
loop_
_entity_poly.entity_id
_entity_poly.type
_entity_poly.pdbx_seq_one_letter_code
_entity_poly.pdbx_strand_id
1 'polypeptide(L)'
;MLRSRVLLAKGARDEPADVAITDPAELDRAWVRCLKVLLDGGGHPVVATHDPRLVEIAIALASRYGRAPGTYDLQLPYDARPAEVRRLVATGERVRVHLPWGPQWYGHVARRLAEHPRNLSPFLTSLVPKK
;
A
#
# COMPACT_ATOMS: atom_id res chain seq x y z
N MET A 1 7.82 22.50 -15.26
CA MET A 1 8.38 21.14 -15.29
C MET A 1 7.42 20.19 -14.58
N LEU A 2 6.86 19.20 -15.27
CA LEU A 2 6.12 18.13 -14.60
C LEU A 2 7.11 17.36 -13.71
N ARG A 3 6.88 17.35 -12.40
CA ARG A 3 7.61 16.48 -11.48
C ARG A 3 7.15 15.04 -11.72
N SER A 4 8.08 14.13 -11.99
CA SER A 4 7.77 12.70 -12.13
C SER A 4 7.12 12.17 -10.85
N ARG A 5 6.02 11.43 -11.01
CA ARG A 5 5.31 10.75 -9.94
C ARG A 5 5.79 9.31 -9.87
N VAL A 6 6.32 8.90 -8.72
CA VAL A 6 6.95 7.58 -8.54
C VAL A 6 6.22 6.83 -7.43
N LEU A 7 5.74 5.63 -7.75
CA LEU A 7 5.10 4.72 -6.81
C LEU A 7 6.10 3.69 -6.33
N LEU A 8 6.25 3.58 -5.00
CA LEU A 8 7.07 2.56 -4.37
C LEU A 8 6.18 1.48 -3.75
N ALA A 9 6.37 0.24 -4.20
CA ALA A 9 5.72 -0.97 -3.68
C ALA A 9 6.79 -2.05 -3.44
N LYS A 10 6.47 -3.07 -2.64
CA LYS A 10 7.40 -4.20 -2.37
C LYS A 10 7.50 -5.22 -3.51
N GLY A 11 6.49 -5.29 -4.37
CA GLY A 11 6.35 -6.33 -5.40
C GLY A 11 5.05 -7.11 -5.21
N ALA A 12 4.61 -7.80 -6.27
CA ALA A 12 3.33 -8.53 -6.30
C ALA A 12 3.49 -10.00 -6.70
N ARG A 13 4.74 -10.49 -6.82
CA ARG A 13 5.05 -11.85 -7.26
C ARG A 13 6.12 -12.45 -6.38
N ASP A 14 6.05 -13.76 -6.19
CA ASP A 14 7.07 -14.57 -5.53
C ASP A 14 8.16 -14.91 -6.55
N GLU A 15 9.10 -13.98 -6.71
CA GLU A 15 10.24 -14.14 -7.60
C GLU A 15 11.36 -14.97 -6.92
N PRO A 16 12.20 -15.68 -7.68
CA PRO A 16 13.26 -16.51 -7.11
C PRO A 16 14.37 -15.68 -6.42
N ALA A 17 15.09 -16.32 -5.49
CA ALA A 17 16.04 -15.64 -4.60
C ALA A 17 17.28 -15.06 -5.30
N ASP A 18 17.56 -15.48 -6.54
CA ASP A 18 18.62 -14.94 -7.38
C ASP A 18 18.29 -13.54 -7.94
N VAL A 19 17.02 -13.16 -7.96
CA VAL A 19 16.55 -11.86 -8.47
C VAL A 19 15.74 -11.04 -7.45
N ALA A 20 15.39 -11.61 -6.29
CA ALA A 20 14.57 -10.94 -5.28
C ALA A 20 14.99 -11.25 -3.83
N ILE A 21 14.74 -10.29 -2.94
CA ILE A 21 14.89 -10.48 -1.49
C ILE A 21 13.71 -11.32 -0.98
N THR A 22 14.01 -12.51 -0.44
CA THR A 22 13.00 -13.44 0.05
C THR A 22 12.76 -13.36 1.55
N ASP A 23 13.72 -12.89 2.36
CA ASP A 23 13.50 -12.63 3.79
C ASP A 23 12.57 -11.42 3.97
N PRO A 24 11.39 -11.58 4.60
CA PRO A 24 10.45 -10.48 4.81
C PRO A 24 11.04 -9.32 5.62
N ALA A 25 11.90 -9.62 6.61
CA ALA A 25 12.49 -8.57 7.44
C ALA A 25 13.54 -7.77 6.66
N GLU A 26 14.35 -8.44 5.85
CA GLU A 26 15.26 -7.78 4.93
C GLU A 26 14.53 -6.97 3.86
N LEU A 27 13.44 -7.51 3.29
CA LEU A 27 12.59 -6.82 2.31
C LEU A 27 12.01 -5.53 2.90
N ASP A 28 11.48 -5.58 4.13
CA ASP A 28 11.00 -4.39 4.85
C ASP A 28 12.09 -3.33 4.98
N ARG A 29 13.30 -3.73 5.41
CA ARG A 29 14.44 -2.82 5.55
C ARG A 29 14.85 -2.23 4.19
N ALA A 30 14.89 -3.04 3.14
CA ALA A 30 15.22 -2.61 1.78
C ALA A 30 14.20 -1.61 1.25
N TRP A 31 12.92 -1.89 1.41
CA TRP A 31 11.83 -1.00 1.05
C TRP A 31 11.94 0.35 1.79
N VAL A 32 12.25 0.34 3.09
CA VAL A 32 12.47 1.58 3.86
C VAL A 32 13.70 2.35 3.37
N ARG A 33 14.78 1.67 2.93
CA ARG A 33 15.93 2.35 2.30
C ARG A 33 15.52 3.05 1.00
N CYS A 34 14.74 2.38 0.15
CA CYS A 34 14.21 2.99 -1.08
C CYS A 34 13.25 4.15 -0.79
N LEU A 35 12.42 4.03 0.25
CA LEU A 35 11.51 5.09 0.66
C LEU A 35 12.23 6.37 1.07
N LYS A 36 13.35 6.24 1.79
CA LYS A 36 14.21 7.39 2.15
C LYS A 36 14.68 8.15 0.91
N VAL A 37 15.19 7.42 -0.09
CA VAL A 37 15.65 8.00 -1.37
C VAL A 37 14.49 8.69 -2.10
N LEU A 38 13.32 8.04 -2.14
CA LEU A 38 12.14 8.59 -2.80
C LEU A 38 11.65 9.89 -2.14
N LEU A 39 11.62 9.96 -0.81
CA LEU A 39 11.15 11.13 -0.06
C LEU A 39 12.12 12.31 -0.12
N ASP A 40 13.42 12.03 -0.19
CA ASP A 40 14.48 13.03 -0.35
C ASP A 40 14.48 13.66 -1.77
N GLY A 41 14.14 12.88 -2.79
CA GLY A 41 14.16 13.33 -4.19
C GLY A 41 13.04 14.30 -4.57
N GLY A 42 13.29 15.26 -5.46
CA GLY A 42 12.34 16.34 -5.82
C GLY A 42 11.03 15.96 -6.55
N GLY A 43 10.76 14.66 -6.76
CA GLY A 43 9.54 14.15 -7.41
C GLY A 43 8.29 14.20 -6.53
N HIS A 44 7.20 13.58 -7.01
CA HIS A 44 5.97 13.34 -6.24
C HIS A 44 5.92 11.88 -5.75
N PRO A 45 6.18 11.63 -4.45
CA PRO A 45 6.17 10.28 -3.89
C PRO A 45 4.76 9.69 -3.79
N VAL A 46 4.61 8.42 -4.14
CA VAL A 46 3.43 7.60 -3.84
C VAL A 46 3.89 6.36 -3.09
N VAL A 47 3.45 6.21 -1.84
CA VAL A 47 3.86 5.14 -0.94
C VAL A 47 2.78 4.07 -0.94
N ALA A 48 3.04 2.92 -1.55
CA ALA A 48 2.08 1.82 -1.65
C ALA A 48 2.44 0.68 -0.68
N THR A 49 1.66 0.52 0.38
CA THR A 49 1.81 -0.56 1.36
C THR A 49 0.49 -0.86 2.07
N HIS A 50 0.32 -2.10 2.51
CA HIS A 50 -0.79 -2.53 3.36
C HIS A 50 -0.38 -2.73 4.82
N ASP A 51 0.93 -2.66 5.12
CA ASP A 51 1.46 -2.87 6.46
C ASP A 51 1.34 -1.57 7.29
N PRO A 52 0.55 -1.54 8.37
CA PRO A 52 0.37 -0.34 9.19
C PRO A 52 1.67 0.16 9.80
N ARG A 53 2.63 -0.73 10.12
CA ARG A 53 3.94 -0.30 10.65
C ARG A 53 4.70 0.52 9.62
N LEU A 54 4.65 0.11 8.35
CA LEU A 54 5.31 0.82 7.25
C LEU A 54 4.60 2.12 6.87
N VAL A 55 3.28 2.19 7.05
CA VAL A 55 2.53 3.45 6.93
C VAL A 55 3.03 4.47 7.95
N GLU A 56 3.13 4.09 9.23
CA GLU A 56 3.63 4.99 10.29
C GLU A 56 5.09 5.40 10.05
N ILE A 57 5.95 4.46 9.63
CA ILE A 57 7.33 4.77 9.24
C ILE A 57 7.36 5.77 8.06
N ALA A 58 6.46 5.63 7.08
CA ALA A 58 6.41 6.54 5.95
C ALA A 58 6.00 7.95 6.35
N ILE A 59 5.00 8.09 7.24
CA ILE A 59 4.56 9.39 7.77
C ILE A 59 5.70 10.05 8.55
N ALA A 60 6.38 9.30 9.42
CA ALA A 60 7.51 9.80 10.20
C ALA A 60 8.69 10.24 9.30
N LEU A 61 9.02 9.45 8.27
CA LEU A 61 10.07 9.82 7.31
C LEU A 61 9.66 11.01 6.45
N ALA A 62 8.41 11.09 5.99
CA ALA A 62 7.90 12.21 5.22
C ALA A 62 8.09 13.53 5.98
N SER A 63 7.69 13.55 7.26
CA SER A 63 7.93 14.69 8.16
C SER A 63 9.43 15.03 8.26
N ARG A 64 10.30 14.02 8.47
CA ARG A 64 11.77 14.21 8.55
C ARG A 64 12.38 14.81 7.28
N TYR A 65 11.85 14.46 6.10
CA TYR A 65 12.30 15.00 4.81
C TYR A 65 11.54 16.27 4.40
N GLY A 66 10.82 16.92 5.33
CA GLY A 66 10.14 18.19 5.07
C GLY A 66 8.93 18.09 4.15
N ARG A 67 8.34 16.89 4.02
CA ARG A 67 7.09 16.68 3.27
C ARG A 67 5.91 16.91 4.19
N ALA A 68 5.15 17.98 3.92
CA ALA A 68 3.90 18.23 4.63
C ALA A 68 2.83 17.18 4.24
N PRO A 69 1.87 16.85 5.12
CA PRO A 69 0.74 16.01 4.79
C PRO A 69 0.04 16.47 3.50
N GLY A 70 -0.28 15.51 2.64
CA GLY A 70 -0.90 15.78 1.33
C GLY A 70 0.04 16.27 0.22
N THR A 71 1.34 16.45 0.48
CA THR A 71 2.36 16.70 -0.56
C THR A 71 2.94 15.42 -1.15
N TYR A 72 2.60 14.27 -0.57
CA TYR A 72 2.86 12.92 -1.03
C TYR A 72 1.56 12.11 -0.88
N ASP A 73 1.51 10.93 -1.50
CA ASP A 73 0.30 10.12 -1.48
C ASP A 73 0.54 8.79 -0.76
N LEU A 74 -0.35 8.44 0.16
CA LEU A 74 -0.45 7.10 0.72
C LEU A 74 -1.42 6.29 -0.14
N GLN A 75 -0.93 5.23 -0.78
CA GLN A 75 -1.75 4.35 -1.60
C GLN A 75 -2.04 3.05 -0.88
N LEU A 76 -3.30 2.82 -0.58
CA LEU A 76 -3.80 1.63 0.09
C LEU A 76 -4.58 0.75 -0.89
N PRO A 77 -4.54 -0.58 -0.73
CA PRO A 77 -5.37 -1.48 -1.54
C PRO A 77 -6.87 -1.33 -1.20
N TYR A 78 -7.78 -1.77 -2.08
CA TYR A 78 -9.23 -1.65 -1.85
C TYR A 78 -9.73 -2.33 -0.57
N ASP A 79 -9.09 -3.42 -0.17
CA ASP A 79 -9.37 -4.13 1.09
C ASP A 79 -8.81 -3.41 2.32
N ALA A 80 -8.20 -2.22 2.16
CA ALA A 80 -7.80 -1.41 3.28
C ALA A 80 -9.00 -1.05 4.15
N ARG A 81 -8.82 -1.25 5.46
CA ARG A 81 -9.87 -1.05 6.46
C ARG A 81 -10.41 0.38 6.34
N PRO A 82 -11.73 0.60 6.12
CA PRO A 82 -12.28 1.95 5.97
C PRO A 82 -12.00 2.90 7.14
N ALA A 83 -11.78 2.34 8.34
CA ALA A 83 -11.38 3.11 9.52
C ALA A 83 -9.96 3.70 9.37
N GLU A 84 -9.04 2.96 8.74
CA GLU A 84 -7.67 3.41 8.52
C GLU A 84 -7.59 4.54 7.50
N VAL A 85 -8.33 4.41 6.39
CA VAL A 85 -8.46 5.49 5.40
C VAL A 85 -8.98 6.76 6.07
N ARG A 86 -10.03 6.65 6.90
CA ARG A 86 -10.59 7.79 7.64
C ARG A 86 -9.60 8.39 8.62
N ARG A 87 -8.85 7.56 9.36
CA ARG A 87 -7.80 8.02 10.29
C ARG A 87 -6.75 8.86 9.57
N LEU A 88 -6.22 8.36 8.47
CA LEU A 88 -5.18 9.04 7.70
C LEU A 88 -5.69 10.34 7.04
N VAL A 89 -6.90 10.33 6.50
CA VAL A 89 -7.52 11.56 5.95
C VAL A 89 -7.72 12.60 7.06
N ALA A 90 -8.10 12.18 8.26
CA ALA A 90 -8.28 13.09 9.41
C ALA A 90 -6.97 13.75 9.87
N THR A 91 -5.81 13.15 9.59
CA THR A 91 -4.49 13.76 9.85
C THR A 91 -3.99 14.66 8.71
N GLY A 92 -4.83 14.92 7.71
CA GLY A 92 -4.48 15.73 6.54
C GLY A 92 -3.69 14.97 5.46
N GLU A 93 -3.55 13.65 5.59
CA GLU A 93 -2.84 12.87 4.58
C GLU A 93 -3.67 12.70 3.31
N ARG A 94 -2.99 12.71 2.17
CA ARG A 94 -3.63 12.37 0.89
C ARG A 94 -3.60 10.86 0.71
N VAL A 95 -4.77 10.25 0.85
CA VAL A 95 -4.95 8.80 0.66
C VAL A 95 -5.53 8.50 -0.72
N ARG A 96 -5.00 7.48 -1.38
CA ARG A 96 -5.56 6.88 -2.59
C ARG A 96 -5.90 5.43 -2.33
N VAL A 97 -7.08 5.00 -2.78
CA VAL A 97 -7.51 3.60 -2.70
C VAL A 97 -7.42 2.98 -4.09
N HIS A 98 -6.66 1.89 -4.21
CA HIS A 98 -6.54 1.14 -5.45
C HIS A 98 -7.76 0.25 -5.64
N LEU A 99 -8.71 0.69 -6.47
CA LEU A 99 -9.98 0.00 -6.76
C LEU A 99 -9.91 -0.76 -8.10
N PRO A 100 -9.82 -2.11 -8.08
CA PRO A 100 -9.99 -2.89 -9.30
C PRO A 100 -11.47 -2.88 -9.73
N TRP A 101 -11.73 -2.67 -11.02
CA TRP A 101 -13.08 -2.69 -11.59
C TRP A 101 -13.06 -3.34 -12.99
N GLY A 102 -14.19 -3.93 -13.42
CA GLY A 102 -14.34 -4.52 -14.75
C GLY A 102 -15.20 -5.79 -14.79
N PRO A 103 -15.58 -6.27 -15.98
CA PRO A 103 -16.49 -7.42 -16.14
C PRO A 103 -15.90 -8.74 -15.62
N GLN A 104 -14.58 -8.85 -15.54
CA GLN A 104 -13.86 -10.06 -15.07
C GLN A 104 -13.60 -10.04 -13.55
N TRP A 105 -14.43 -9.30 -12.79
CA TRP A 105 -14.28 -9.16 -11.34
C TRP A 105 -14.25 -10.51 -10.60
N TYR A 106 -15.02 -11.50 -11.08
CA TYR A 106 -15.09 -12.81 -10.43
C TYR A 106 -13.73 -13.52 -10.43
N GLY A 107 -13.05 -13.57 -11.57
CA GLY A 107 -11.72 -14.17 -11.67
C GLY A 107 -10.68 -13.44 -10.82
N HIS A 108 -10.77 -12.11 -10.75
CA HIS A 108 -9.91 -11.29 -9.89
C HIS A 108 -10.10 -11.64 -8.40
N VAL A 109 -11.35 -11.74 -7.93
CA VAL A 109 -11.67 -12.09 -6.55
C VAL A 109 -11.26 -13.54 -6.24
N ALA A 110 -11.58 -14.48 -7.12
CA ALA A 110 -11.26 -15.90 -6.94
C ALA A 110 -9.74 -16.12 -6.79
N ARG A 111 -8.93 -15.48 -7.64
CA ARG A 111 -7.46 -15.55 -7.54
C ARG A 111 -6.95 -14.98 -6.21
N ARG A 112 -7.46 -13.82 -5.78
CA ARG A 112 -7.08 -13.19 -4.51
C ARG A 112 -7.44 -14.05 -3.29
N LEU A 113 -8.56 -14.79 -3.34
CA LEU A 113 -8.93 -15.75 -2.31
C LEU A 113 -8.03 -16.99 -2.31
N ALA A 114 -7.61 -17.46 -3.49
CA ALA A 114 -6.68 -18.59 -3.61
C ALA A 114 -5.27 -18.24 -3.12
N GLU A 115 -4.77 -17.04 -3.44
CA GLU A 115 -3.46 -16.55 -3.01
C GLU A 115 -3.41 -16.27 -1.49
N HIS A 116 -4.54 -15.91 -0.89
CA HIS A 116 -4.63 -15.55 0.52
C HIS A 116 -5.85 -16.20 1.23
N PRO A 117 -5.77 -17.50 1.57
CA PRO A 117 -6.91 -18.25 2.13
C PRO A 117 -7.43 -17.70 3.46
N ARG A 118 -6.61 -16.91 4.20
CA ARG A 118 -7.04 -16.20 5.42
C ARG A 118 -8.15 -15.18 5.17
N ASN A 119 -8.37 -14.75 3.93
CA ASN A 119 -9.43 -13.81 3.55
C ASN A 119 -10.78 -14.50 3.28
N LEU A 120 -10.86 -15.83 3.32
CA LEU A 120 -12.09 -16.60 3.06
C LEU A 120 -13.18 -16.33 4.12
N SER A 121 -12.86 -16.40 5.41
CA SER A 121 -13.82 -16.19 6.50
C SER A 121 -14.47 -14.79 6.50
N PRO A 122 -13.73 -13.68 6.39
CA PRO A 122 -14.36 -12.35 6.29
C PRO A 122 -15.15 -12.17 4.99
N PHE A 123 -14.73 -12.77 3.87
CA PHE A 123 -15.51 -12.75 2.63
C PHE A 123 -16.86 -13.42 2.81
N LEU A 124 -16.90 -14.63 3.38
CA LEU A 124 -18.16 -15.33 3.67
C LEU A 124 -19.07 -14.55 4.61
N THR A 125 -18.49 -13.87 5.61
CA THR A 125 -19.26 -13.03 6.53
C THR A 125 -19.84 -11.79 5.85
N SER A 126 -19.16 -11.24 4.84
CA SER A 126 -19.64 -10.09 4.06
C SER A 126 -20.81 -10.40 3.13
N LEU A 127 -20.99 -11.68 2.77
CA LEU A 127 -22.13 -12.14 1.96
C LEU A 127 -23.41 -12.29 2.78
N VAL A 128 -23.32 -12.28 4.11
CA VAL A 128 -24.47 -12.30 5.00
C VAL A 128 -24.99 -10.87 5.15
N PRO A 129 -26.21 -10.56 4.68
CA PRO A 129 -26.76 -9.23 4.83
C PRO A 129 -26.91 -8.87 6.31
N LYS A 130 -26.37 -7.71 6.71
CA LYS A 130 -26.61 -7.15 8.03
C LYS A 130 -28.08 -6.69 8.10
N LYS A 131 -28.84 -7.29 9.02
CA LYS A 131 -30.17 -6.81 9.41
C LYS A 131 -30.10 -5.43 10.05
#